data_AF-A0A1Y4B2I5-F1
#
_entry.id   AF-A0A1Y4B2I5-F1
#
_cell.length_a   1.000
_cell.length_b   1.000
_cell.length_c   1.000
_cell.angle_alpha   90.00
_cell.angle_beta   90.00
_cell.angle_gamma   90.00
#
_symmetry.space_group_name_H-M   'P 1'
#
loop_
_entity.id
_entity.type
_entity.pdbx_description
1 polymer ?
#
loop_
_entity_poly.entity_id
_entity_poly.type
_entity_poly.pdbx_seq_one_letter_code
_entity_poly.pdbx_strand_id
1 'polypeptide(L)'
;MRIFMLEVKKIIRTRVTWILLLAALLLSGLMAYIPVTFEGVSVQNGDGERTEFSGLAAVHYLQDLRADISGDVTAENVQRAVREYQSALKEYGATDSYELPEEVYYDRLIKYQPFVHGVREVFSDEKTGMAPGFLSLSLEEVGTFYEKAPVRLANLMRMEGSSQSDIDKAQVMYQKVEKPFQYYTGVEGNSMDYQVLYIFLLTIFCAVIVSPIFSMEYQTGSDDILRCTKYGRLRLAVTKILSALCITGITFLLCGIIWILVTNMLFGWESTKTSMQMIFSASSLPALNMGELEWVNLLGSFLLFLSLMSLILFLSARIKNAAIALAAAMFFCILPVIIYIGAPEVLSNWLQCLLPGGAIGLNNSLLYAMTKLDFLHLGSLSVWNVHLMFIAAAIWIPVLLIGTAWSYCRRSM
;
A
#
# COMPACT_ATOMS: atom_id res chain seq x y z
N MET A 1 -36.76 -3.05 2.17
CA MET A 1 -36.28 -1.90 1.36
C MET A 1 -36.57 -0.53 1.96
N ARG A 2 -37.82 -0.18 2.34
CA ARG A 2 -38.14 1.17 2.86
C ARG A 2 -37.31 1.60 4.09
N ILE A 3 -37.10 0.71 5.07
CA ILE A 3 -36.31 1.01 6.29
C ILE A 3 -34.84 1.29 5.94
N PHE A 4 -34.26 0.49 5.04
CA PHE A 4 -32.89 0.67 4.58
C PHE A 4 -32.67 2.04 3.94
N MET A 5 -33.57 2.47 3.05
CA MET A 5 -33.47 3.80 2.44
C MET A 5 -33.61 4.93 3.47
N LEU A 6 -34.39 4.73 4.53
CA LEU A 6 -34.52 5.71 5.60
C LEU A 6 -33.23 5.81 6.44
N GLU A 7 -32.58 4.70 6.77
CA GLU A 7 -31.29 4.71 7.46
C GLU A 7 -30.19 5.32 6.58
N VAL A 8 -30.12 4.97 5.30
CA VAL A 8 -29.18 5.59 4.35
C VAL A 8 -29.40 7.11 4.28
N LYS A 9 -30.65 7.54 4.13
CA LYS A 9 -31.02 8.96 4.10
C LYS A 9 -30.65 9.67 5.41
N LYS A 10 -30.81 9.01 6.56
CA LYS A 10 -30.44 9.54 7.87
C LYS A 10 -28.92 9.79 7.97
N ILE A 11 -28.12 8.81 7.58
CA ILE A 11 -26.66 8.90 7.63
C ILE A 11 -26.16 10.01 6.70
N ILE A 12 -26.59 10.00 5.42
CA ILE A 12 -26.13 10.95 4.39
C ILE A 12 -26.55 12.39 4.69
N ARG A 13 -27.74 12.62 5.27
CA ARG A 13 -28.23 13.98 5.57
C ARG A 13 -27.54 14.64 6.76
N THR A 14 -26.70 13.93 7.49
CA THR A 14 -25.95 14.53 8.60
C THR A 14 -24.87 15.45 8.03
N ARG A 15 -24.77 16.70 8.54
CA ARG A 15 -23.82 17.70 8.03
C ARG A 15 -22.39 17.18 8.00
N VAL A 16 -21.97 16.51 9.05
CA VAL A 16 -20.63 15.91 9.17
C VAL A 16 -20.40 14.86 8.08
N THR A 17 -21.36 13.96 7.85
CA THR A 17 -21.23 12.90 6.84
C THR A 17 -20.98 13.47 5.46
N TRP A 18 -21.83 14.40 4.97
CA TRP A 18 -21.66 14.90 3.60
C TRP A 18 -20.35 15.69 3.43
N ILE A 19 -19.91 16.44 4.46
CA ILE A 19 -18.62 17.13 4.47
C ILE A 19 -17.48 16.12 4.36
N LEU A 20 -17.51 15.03 5.14
CA LEU A 20 -16.49 13.99 5.10
C LEU A 20 -16.49 13.21 3.78
N LEU A 21 -17.66 12.94 3.20
CA LEU A 21 -17.76 12.29 1.89
C LEU A 21 -17.20 13.18 0.77
N LEU A 22 -17.48 14.49 0.80
CA LEU A 22 -16.89 15.44 -0.15
C LEU A 22 -15.38 15.55 0.06
N ALA A 23 -14.92 15.66 1.30
CA ALA A 23 -13.51 15.71 1.64
C ALA A 23 -12.77 14.44 1.19
N ALA A 24 -13.36 13.26 1.37
CA ALA A 24 -12.83 11.99 0.87
C ALA A 24 -12.61 11.99 -0.65
N LEU A 25 -13.60 12.49 -1.40
CA LEU A 25 -13.54 12.57 -2.86
C LEU A 25 -12.45 13.54 -3.34
N LEU A 26 -12.39 14.74 -2.75
CA LEU A 26 -11.35 15.73 -3.07
C LEU A 26 -9.96 15.22 -2.70
N LEU A 27 -9.84 14.55 -1.56
CA LEU A 27 -8.60 13.97 -1.08
C LEU A 27 -8.07 12.89 -2.04
N SER A 28 -8.95 12.05 -2.59
CA SER A 28 -8.57 11.03 -3.58
C SER A 28 -7.89 11.64 -4.81
N GLY A 29 -8.52 12.65 -5.42
CA GLY A 29 -7.93 13.34 -6.58
C GLY A 29 -6.64 14.09 -6.23
N LEU A 30 -6.60 14.75 -5.05
CA LEU A 30 -5.42 15.45 -4.57
C LEU A 30 -4.24 14.50 -4.35
N MET A 31 -4.46 13.37 -3.67
CA MET A 31 -3.42 12.38 -3.36
C MET A 31 -2.93 11.62 -4.61
N ALA A 32 -3.72 11.56 -5.67
CA ALA A 32 -3.28 11.08 -6.97
C ALA A 32 -2.40 12.11 -7.72
N TYR A 33 -2.64 13.40 -7.52
CA TYR A 33 -1.92 14.48 -8.19
C TYR A 33 -0.59 14.86 -7.49
N ILE A 34 -0.53 14.81 -6.15
CA ILE A 34 0.66 15.21 -5.40
C ILE A 34 1.97 14.53 -5.87
N PRO A 35 2.03 13.20 -6.13
CA PRO A 35 3.26 12.55 -6.57
C PRO A 35 3.88 13.22 -7.81
N VAL A 36 3.03 13.62 -8.77
CA VAL A 36 3.46 14.32 -9.99
C VAL A 36 4.23 15.59 -9.64
N THR A 37 3.83 16.33 -8.61
CA THR A 37 4.47 17.60 -8.24
C THR A 37 5.90 17.44 -7.72
N PHE A 38 6.29 16.23 -7.33
CA PHE A 38 7.67 15.91 -6.92
C PHE A 38 8.57 15.49 -8.08
N GLU A 39 8.00 15.25 -9.25
CA GLU A 39 8.76 14.91 -10.45
C GLU A 39 9.48 16.15 -10.97
N GLY A 40 10.80 16.03 -11.15
CA GLY A 40 11.66 17.12 -11.59
C GLY A 40 12.92 16.60 -12.26
N VAL A 41 13.31 17.25 -13.35
CA VAL A 41 14.56 16.95 -14.07
C VAL A 41 15.16 18.24 -14.61
N SER A 42 16.45 18.44 -14.37
CA SER A 42 17.23 19.55 -14.91
C SER A 42 17.98 19.06 -16.14
N VAL A 43 17.86 19.78 -17.25
CA VAL A 43 18.52 19.46 -18.52
C VAL A 43 19.31 20.67 -18.98
N GLN A 44 20.54 20.45 -19.44
CA GLN A 44 21.33 21.53 -20.03
C GLN A 44 20.99 21.69 -21.52
N ASN A 45 20.60 22.90 -21.94
CA ASN A 45 20.41 23.21 -23.35
C ASN A 45 21.77 23.35 -24.05
N GLY A 46 21.80 23.20 -25.37
CA GLY A 46 23.01 23.36 -26.19
C GLY A 46 23.70 24.73 -26.08
N ASP A 47 23.02 25.74 -25.53
CA ASP A 47 23.53 27.09 -25.26
C ASP A 47 24.17 27.23 -23.86
N GLY A 48 24.18 26.16 -23.05
CA GLY A 48 24.72 26.13 -21.69
C GLY A 48 23.74 26.55 -20.59
N GLU A 49 22.56 27.09 -20.94
CA GLU A 49 21.47 27.39 -20.00
C GLU A 49 20.74 26.13 -19.53
N ARG A 50 20.32 26.09 -18.25
CA ARG A 50 19.57 24.96 -17.67
C ARG A 50 18.07 25.17 -17.84
N THR A 51 17.38 24.17 -18.38
CA THR A 51 15.92 24.08 -18.38
C THR A 51 15.49 23.07 -17.32
N GLU A 52 14.74 23.51 -16.33
CA GLU A 52 14.12 22.62 -15.34
C GLU A 52 12.71 22.24 -15.80
N PHE A 53 12.48 20.95 -16.01
CA PHE A 53 11.13 20.40 -16.16
C PHE A 53 10.63 19.97 -14.79
N SER A 54 9.37 20.28 -14.50
CA SER A 54 8.69 19.89 -13.26
C SER A 54 7.30 19.35 -13.55
N GLY A 55 6.77 18.50 -12.68
CA GLY A 55 5.40 18.01 -12.81
C GLY A 55 5.23 17.08 -14.01
N LEU A 56 4.08 17.22 -14.69
CA LEU A 56 3.77 16.43 -15.90
C LEU A 56 4.80 16.61 -17.02
N ALA A 57 5.44 17.77 -17.13
CA ALA A 57 6.48 17.99 -18.13
C ALA A 57 7.72 17.13 -17.86
N ALA A 58 8.10 16.95 -16.59
CA ALA A 58 9.18 16.08 -16.20
C ALA A 58 8.83 14.60 -16.46
N VAL A 59 7.60 14.19 -16.14
CA VAL A 59 7.11 12.84 -16.42
C VAL A 59 7.22 12.51 -17.91
N HIS A 60 6.69 13.38 -18.78
CA HIS A 60 6.77 13.16 -20.22
C HIS A 60 8.21 13.17 -20.75
N TYR A 61 9.04 14.09 -20.27
CA TYR A 61 10.46 14.11 -20.64
C TYR A 61 11.17 12.80 -20.27
N LEU A 62 10.96 12.29 -19.05
CA LEU A 62 11.56 11.03 -18.60
C LEU A 62 11.01 9.83 -19.37
N GLN A 63 9.74 9.84 -19.76
CA GLN A 63 9.15 8.82 -20.63
C GLN A 63 9.84 8.79 -22.00
N ASP A 64 10.01 9.94 -22.63
CA ASP A 64 10.68 10.06 -23.92
C ASP A 64 12.16 9.65 -23.82
N LEU A 65 12.86 10.11 -22.77
CA LEU A 65 14.27 9.81 -22.53
C LEU A 65 14.52 8.30 -22.33
N ARG A 66 13.57 7.60 -21.71
CA ARG A 66 13.68 6.18 -21.33
C ARG A 66 12.89 5.25 -22.25
N ALA A 67 12.35 5.76 -23.37
CA ALA A 67 11.55 4.97 -24.30
C ALA A 67 12.31 3.76 -24.87
N ASP A 68 13.62 3.89 -25.10
CA ASP A 68 14.47 2.82 -25.66
C ASP A 68 14.88 1.75 -24.64
N ILE A 69 14.75 2.03 -23.34
CA ILE A 69 15.00 1.06 -22.26
C ILE A 69 13.71 0.51 -21.66
N SER A 70 12.55 0.93 -22.18
CA SER A 70 11.24 0.45 -21.73
C SER A 70 10.94 -0.94 -22.32
N GLY A 71 10.22 -1.77 -21.55
CA GLY A 71 9.92 -3.16 -21.87
C GLY A 71 10.77 -4.14 -21.07
N ASP A 72 11.26 -5.20 -21.73
CA ASP A 72 12.00 -6.28 -21.10
C ASP A 72 13.33 -5.79 -20.51
N VAL A 73 13.51 -5.99 -19.21
CA VAL A 73 14.77 -5.75 -18.50
C VAL A 73 15.70 -6.93 -18.75
N THR A 74 16.25 -7.07 -19.95
CA THR A 74 17.16 -8.16 -20.29
C THR A 74 18.50 -8.01 -19.56
N ALA A 75 19.24 -9.11 -19.42
CA ALA A 75 20.60 -9.06 -18.87
C ALA A 75 21.51 -8.10 -19.67
N GLU A 76 21.30 -8.00 -20.99
CA GLU A 76 22.03 -7.06 -21.85
C GLU A 76 21.73 -5.59 -21.52
N ASN A 77 20.47 -5.25 -21.23
CA ASN A 77 20.07 -3.90 -20.83
C ASN A 77 20.69 -3.54 -19.48
N VAL A 78 20.71 -4.48 -18.54
CA VAL A 78 21.35 -4.31 -17.23
C VAL A 78 22.87 -4.14 -17.38
N GLN A 79 23.52 -4.96 -18.22
CA GLN A 79 24.96 -4.82 -18.53
C GLN A 79 25.27 -3.48 -19.19
N ARG A 80 24.41 -3.01 -20.11
CA ARG A 80 24.55 -1.70 -20.76
C ARG A 80 24.50 -0.58 -19.73
N ALA A 81 23.54 -0.62 -18.82
CA ALA A 81 23.43 0.33 -17.72
C ALA A 81 24.72 0.36 -16.87
N VAL A 82 25.18 -0.81 -16.40
CA VAL A 82 26.42 -0.90 -15.61
C VAL A 82 27.63 -0.39 -16.38
N ARG A 83 27.75 -0.70 -17.68
CA ARG A 83 28.85 -0.22 -18.53
C ARG A 83 28.87 1.30 -18.63
N GLU A 84 27.72 1.94 -18.81
CA GLU A 84 27.64 3.41 -18.87
C GLU A 84 28.07 4.03 -17.54
N TYR A 85 27.56 3.52 -16.41
CA TYR A 85 28.02 3.96 -15.08
C TYR A 85 29.52 3.77 -14.90
N GLN A 86 30.07 2.60 -15.23
CA GLN A 86 31.51 2.34 -15.12
C GLN A 86 32.34 3.29 -15.99
N SER A 87 31.89 3.58 -17.21
CA SER A 87 32.62 4.46 -18.13
C SER A 87 32.62 5.91 -17.65
N ALA A 88 31.49 6.43 -17.16
CA ALA A 88 31.41 7.77 -16.59
C ALA A 88 32.27 7.89 -15.32
N LEU A 89 32.24 6.91 -14.43
CA LEU A 89 33.07 6.90 -13.23
C LEU A 89 34.57 6.89 -13.56
N LYS A 90 34.99 6.08 -14.53
CA LYS A 90 36.40 6.03 -14.98
C LYS A 90 36.85 7.33 -15.64
N GLU A 91 36.00 7.94 -16.46
CA GLU A 91 36.28 9.20 -17.15
C GLU A 91 36.57 10.34 -16.18
N TYR A 92 35.82 10.42 -15.09
CA TYR A 92 35.95 11.48 -14.08
C TYR A 92 36.82 11.08 -12.87
N GLY A 93 37.39 9.87 -12.87
CA GLY A 93 38.17 9.35 -11.73
C GLY A 93 37.35 9.22 -10.45
N ALA A 94 36.03 9.10 -10.57
CA ALA A 94 35.08 9.01 -9.47
C ALA A 94 34.85 7.56 -9.04
N THR A 95 34.49 7.36 -7.78
CA THR A 95 34.20 6.04 -7.19
C THR A 95 32.70 5.78 -7.02
N ASP A 96 31.92 6.84 -6.85
CA ASP A 96 30.45 6.80 -6.82
C ASP A 96 29.84 7.88 -7.71
N SER A 97 28.60 7.63 -8.16
CA SER A 97 27.80 8.57 -8.94
C SER A 97 27.59 9.93 -8.28
N TYR A 98 27.61 10.03 -6.95
CA TYR A 98 27.49 11.33 -6.25
C TYR A 98 28.71 12.24 -6.42
N GLU A 99 29.85 11.70 -6.83
CA GLU A 99 31.07 12.47 -7.09
C GLU A 99 31.12 12.99 -8.53
N LEU A 100 30.22 12.54 -9.40
CA LEU A 100 30.13 13.00 -10.77
C LEU A 100 29.51 14.40 -10.83
N PRO A 101 29.94 15.26 -11.78
CA PRO A 101 29.22 16.48 -12.07
C PRO A 101 27.74 16.20 -12.37
N GLU A 102 26.85 17.06 -11.90
CA GLU A 102 25.40 16.91 -12.10
C GLU A 102 25.05 16.73 -13.58
N GLU A 103 25.75 17.44 -14.47
CA GLU A 103 25.53 17.37 -15.93
C GLU A 103 25.76 15.96 -16.47
N VAL A 104 26.84 15.29 -16.02
CA VAL A 104 27.14 13.91 -16.44
C VAL A 104 26.04 12.97 -15.96
N TYR A 105 25.51 13.21 -14.76
CA TYR A 105 24.42 12.40 -14.24
C TYR A 105 23.14 12.61 -15.06
N TYR A 106 22.68 13.85 -15.21
CA TYR A 106 21.40 14.17 -15.86
C TYR A 106 21.41 13.94 -17.37
N ASP A 107 22.53 14.15 -18.06
CA ASP A 107 22.58 14.01 -19.52
C ASP A 107 22.86 12.57 -19.96
N ARG A 108 23.52 11.76 -19.12
CA ARG A 108 24.00 10.41 -19.48
C ARG A 108 23.44 9.29 -18.62
N LEU A 109 23.41 9.46 -17.29
CA LEU A 109 23.16 8.35 -16.36
C LEU A 109 21.73 8.25 -15.85
N ILE A 110 20.98 9.36 -15.76
CA ILE A 110 19.60 9.39 -15.24
C ILE A 110 18.66 8.45 -16.01
N LYS A 111 18.96 8.22 -17.28
CA LYS A 111 18.28 7.24 -18.13
C LYS A 111 18.34 5.85 -17.53
N TYR A 112 19.48 5.43 -17.01
CA TYR A 112 19.74 4.10 -16.47
C TYR A 112 19.49 3.98 -14.95
N GLN A 113 19.14 5.09 -14.28
CA GLN A 113 18.81 5.13 -12.85
C GLN A 113 17.82 4.03 -12.40
N PRO A 114 16.79 3.63 -13.17
CA PRO A 114 15.86 2.58 -12.76
C PRO A 114 16.51 1.20 -12.54
N PHE A 115 17.64 0.92 -13.20
CA PHE A 115 18.34 -0.36 -13.04
C PHE A 115 19.32 -0.36 -11.86
N VAL A 116 19.72 0.81 -11.37
CA VAL A 116 20.76 0.98 -10.35
C VAL A 116 20.42 0.25 -9.07
N HIS A 117 19.19 0.43 -8.57
CA HIS A 117 18.74 -0.18 -7.33
C HIS A 117 18.76 -1.71 -7.44
N GLY A 118 18.15 -2.26 -8.48
CA GLY A 118 18.10 -3.71 -8.70
C GLY A 118 19.49 -4.33 -8.86
N VAL A 119 20.41 -3.70 -9.58
CA VAL A 119 21.80 -4.17 -9.71
C VAL A 119 22.50 -4.19 -8.35
N ARG A 120 22.43 -3.08 -7.61
CA ARG A 120 23.07 -2.96 -6.30
C ARG A 120 22.50 -3.97 -5.29
N GLU A 121 21.20 -4.25 -5.37
CA GLU A 121 20.53 -5.23 -4.53
C GLU A 121 20.92 -6.67 -4.89
N VAL A 122 20.82 -7.07 -6.16
CA VAL A 122 21.04 -8.46 -6.60
C VAL A 122 22.49 -8.89 -6.41
N PHE A 123 23.45 -7.99 -6.62
CA PHE A 123 24.88 -8.27 -6.50
C PHE A 123 25.48 -7.88 -5.15
N SER A 124 24.67 -7.60 -4.13
CA SER A 124 25.18 -7.36 -2.78
C SER A 124 25.98 -8.54 -2.24
N ASP A 125 26.99 -8.27 -1.42
CA ASP A 125 27.78 -9.32 -0.79
C ASP A 125 26.92 -10.28 0.04
N GLU A 126 27.16 -11.58 -0.11
CA GLU A 126 26.29 -12.63 0.46
C GLU A 126 26.30 -12.69 1.99
N LYS A 127 27.38 -12.20 2.62
CA LYS A 127 27.56 -12.29 4.09
C LYS A 127 27.20 -10.99 4.78
N THR A 128 27.57 -9.86 4.18
CA THR A 128 27.43 -8.52 4.76
C THR A 128 26.21 -7.78 4.23
N GLY A 129 25.67 -8.19 3.08
CA GLY A 129 24.59 -7.48 2.36
C GLY A 129 24.99 -6.11 1.84
N MET A 130 26.28 -5.76 1.85
CA MET A 130 26.75 -4.48 1.33
C MET A 130 26.63 -4.45 -0.19
N ALA A 131 26.01 -3.39 -0.71
CA ALA A 131 25.91 -3.17 -2.14
C ALA A 131 27.31 -2.90 -2.75
N PRO A 132 27.64 -3.53 -3.89
CA PRO A 132 28.93 -3.30 -4.55
C PRO A 132 28.96 -1.92 -5.23
N GLY A 133 30.17 -1.37 -5.36
CA GLY A 133 30.40 -0.24 -6.26
C GLY A 133 30.32 -0.69 -7.71
N PHE A 134 29.91 0.21 -8.62
CA PHE A 134 29.82 -0.14 -10.04
C PHE A 134 31.17 -0.54 -10.64
N LEU A 135 32.28 0.06 -10.20
CA LEU A 135 33.62 -0.26 -10.68
C LEU A 135 34.11 -1.67 -10.29
N SER A 136 33.58 -2.25 -9.21
CA SER A 136 33.94 -3.60 -8.76
C SER A 136 33.15 -4.71 -9.46
N LEU A 137 32.06 -4.37 -10.14
CA LEU A 137 31.21 -5.35 -10.83
C LEU A 137 31.83 -5.79 -12.15
N SER A 138 31.92 -7.10 -12.40
CA SER A 138 32.28 -7.59 -13.73
C SER A 138 31.04 -7.61 -14.63
N LEU A 139 31.18 -7.17 -15.89
CA LEU A 139 30.03 -7.17 -16.82
C LEU A 139 29.53 -8.59 -17.10
N GLU A 140 30.43 -9.58 -17.18
CA GLU A 140 30.06 -10.99 -17.35
C GLU A 140 29.19 -11.49 -16.19
N GLU A 141 29.56 -11.19 -14.95
CA GLU A 141 28.75 -11.52 -13.77
C GLU A 141 27.40 -10.80 -13.77
N VAL A 142 27.36 -9.52 -14.18
CA VAL A 142 26.10 -8.77 -14.35
C VAL A 142 25.16 -9.46 -15.35
N GLY A 143 25.71 -10.19 -16.32
CA GLY A 143 24.96 -11.02 -17.27
C GLY A 143 24.14 -12.14 -16.61
N THR A 144 24.48 -12.53 -15.39
CA THR A 144 23.79 -13.59 -14.62
C THR A 144 22.72 -13.03 -13.67
N PHE A 145 22.25 -11.80 -13.88
CA PHE A 145 21.28 -11.10 -13.01
C PHE A 145 20.11 -11.99 -12.54
N TYR A 146 19.41 -12.65 -13.47
CA TYR A 146 18.23 -13.47 -13.15
C TYR A 146 18.57 -14.81 -12.47
N GLU A 147 19.80 -15.28 -12.60
CA GLU A 147 20.31 -16.46 -11.90
C GLU A 147 20.69 -16.09 -10.45
N LYS A 148 21.27 -14.89 -10.25
CA LYS A 148 21.63 -14.36 -8.93
C LYS A 148 20.43 -13.87 -8.12
N ALA A 149 19.39 -13.32 -8.74
CA ALA A 149 18.22 -12.77 -8.05
C ALA A 149 17.57 -13.74 -7.02
N PRO A 150 17.28 -15.02 -7.33
CA PRO A 150 16.76 -15.95 -6.33
C PRO A 150 17.79 -16.30 -5.24
N VAL A 151 19.10 -16.31 -5.55
CA VAL A 151 20.16 -16.51 -4.54
C VAL A 151 20.19 -15.34 -3.57
N ARG A 152 20.04 -14.11 -4.07
CA ARG A 152 19.94 -12.90 -3.27
C ARG A 152 18.78 -12.97 -2.29
N LEU A 153 17.59 -13.38 -2.74
CA LEU A 153 16.42 -13.57 -1.88
C LEU A 153 16.73 -14.53 -0.71
N ALA A 154 17.32 -15.69 -0.99
CA ALA A 154 17.67 -16.65 0.07
C ALA A 154 18.69 -16.06 1.06
N ASN A 155 19.70 -15.34 0.57
CA ASN A 155 20.72 -14.73 1.41
C ASN A 155 20.12 -13.60 2.28
N LEU A 156 19.26 -12.75 1.71
CA LEU A 156 18.57 -11.70 2.46
C LEU A 156 17.77 -12.29 3.63
N MET A 157 16.96 -13.31 3.37
CA MET A 157 16.19 -13.97 4.42
C MET A 157 17.05 -14.62 5.50
N ARG A 158 18.19 -15.23 5.14
CA ARG A 158 19.15 -15.78 6.12
C ARG A 158 19.73 -14.67 7.00
N MET A 159 20.04 -13.51 6.42
CA MET A 159 20.54 -12.36 7.16
C MET A 159 19.50 -11.78 8.13
N GLU A 160 18.23 -11.80 7.74
CA GLU A 160 17.09 -11.42 8.60
C GLU A 160 16.79 -12.47 9.69
N GLY A 161 17.49 -13.62 9.69
CA GLY A 161 17.31 -14.67 10.67
C GLY A 161 16.15 -15.62 10.38
N SER A 162 15.64 -15.64 9.14
CA SER A 162 14.55 -16.52 8.71
C SER A 162 14.94 -17.99 8.78
N SER A 163 13.96 -18.87 9.04
CA SER A 163 14.19 -20.32 9.05
C SER A 163 14.34 -20.88 7.63
N GLN A 164 14.94 -22.07 7.51
CA GLN A 164 15.05 -22.75 6.21
C GLN A 164 13.67 -23.01 5.58
N SER A 165 12.63 -23.30 6.39
CA SER A 165 11.28 -23.50 5.87
C SER A 165 10.68 -22.22 5.28
N ASP A 166 11.03 -21.04 5.78
CA ASP A 166 10.56 -19.76 5.24
C ASP A 166 11.23 -19.49 3.90
N ILE A 167 12.54 -19.72 3.83
CA ILE A 167 13.34 -19.59 2.61
C ILE A 167 12.77 -20.48 1.52
N ASP A 168 12.51 -21.76 1.82
CA ASP A 168 11.97 -22.70 0.83
C ASP A 168 10.60 -22.25 0.30
N LYS A 169 9.74 -21.69 1.16
CA LYS A 169 8.43 -21.14 0.76
C LYS A 169 8.55 -19.87 -0.07
N ALA A 170 9.42 -18.96 0.34
CA ALA A 170 9.71 -17.73 -0.39
C ALA A 170 10.26 -18.06 -1.79
N GLN A 171 11.14 -19.05 -1.93
CA GLN A 171 11.64 -19.51 -3.22
C GLN A 171 10.52 -20.04 -4.11
N VAL A 172 9.60 -20.86 -3.58
CA VAL A 172 8.44 -21.36 -4.33
C VAL A 172 7.50 -20.23 -4.76
N MET A 173 7.32 -19.19 -3.94
CA MET A 173 6.57 -18.00 -4.33
C MET A 173 7.29 -17.22 -5.43
N TYR A 174 8.59 -17.00 -5.26
CA TYR A 174 9.43 -16.23 -6.18
C TYR A 174 9.61 -16.90 -7.54
N GLN A 175 9.51 -18.24 -7.62
CA GLN A 175 9.50 -18.96 -8.90
C GLN A 175 8.33 -18.58 -9.81
N LYS A 176 7.24 -18.03 -9.26
CA LYS A 176 6.09 -17.55 -10.04
C LYS A 176 6.30 -16.17 -10.62
N VAL A 177 7.33 -15.44 -10.18
CA VAL A 177 7.65 -14.11 -10.69
C VAL A 177 8.13 -14.24 -12.13
N GLU A 178 7.44 -13.54 -13.04
CA GLU A 178 7.76 -13.53 -14.46
C GLU A 178 9.12 -12.86 -14.71
N LYS A 179 9.92 -13.48 -15.58
CA LYS A 179 11.27 -13.03 -15.96
C LYS A 179 11.38 -13.05 -17.49
N PRO A 180 12.03 -12.06 -18.12
CA PRO A 180 12.64 -10.88 -17.50
C PRO A 180 11.59 -9.94 -16.90
N PHE A 181 12.00 -9.15 -15.91
CA PHE A 181 11.16 -8.08 -15.37
C PHE A 181 10.82 -7.07 -16.47
N GLN A 182 9.72 -6.36 -16.29
CA GLN A 182 9.25 -5.29 -17.18
C GLN A 182 9.51 -3.94 -16.53
N TYR A 183 9.95 -2.96 -17.32
CA TYR A 183 10.10 -1.58 -16.86
C TYR A 183 9.49 -0.58 -17.86
N TYR A 184 8.64 0.31 -17.36
CA TYR A 184 8.05 1.43 -18.09
C TYR A 184 8.02 2.64 -17.14
N THR A 185 8.44 3.79 -17.64
CA THR A 185 8.52 5.02 -16.83
C THR A 185 7.13 5.55 -16.49
N GLY A 186 6.87 5.88 -15.23
CA GLY A 186 5.59 6.45 -14.78
C GLY A 186 5.36 6.25 -13.28
N VAL A 187 4.35 5.44 -12.90
CA VAL A 187 4.02 5.21 -11.48
C VAL A 187 5.18 4.53 -10.74
N GLU A 188 5.66 5.17 -9.66
CA GLU A 188 6.75 4.67 -8.80
C GLU A 188 6.27 4.42 -7.36
N GLY A 189 7.21 4.04 -6.47
CA GLY A 189 6.95 3.77 -5.06
C GLY A 189 6.33 4.97 -4.32
N ASN A 190 6.76 6.19 -4.64
CA ASN A 190 6.20 7.43 -4.08
C ASN A 190 4.69 7.51 -4.30
N SER A 191 4.21 7.24 -5.52
CA SER A 191 2.79 7.24 -5.84
C SER A 191 2.02 6.27 -4.95
N MET A 192 2.57 5.07 -4.71
CA MET A 192 1.93 4.09 -3.84
C MET A 192 1.92 4.48 -2.37
N ASP A 193 2.95 5.18 -1.89
CA ASP A 193 2.97 5.73 -0.53
C ASP A 193 1.83 6.74 -0.32
N TYR A 194 1.53 7.55 -1.35
CA TYR A 194 0.36 8.44 -1.32
C TYR A 194 -0.96 7.66 -1.37
N GLN A 195 -1.04 6.51 -2.04
CA GLN A 195 -2.20 5.59 -1.95
C GLN A 195 -2.41 5.10 -0.51
N VAL A 196 -1.33 4.69 0.16
CA VAL A 196 -1.34 4.21 1.56
C VAL A 196 -1.83 5.30 2.50
N LEU A 197 -1.25 6.50 2.40
CA LEU A 197 -1.66 7.65 3.22
C LEU A 197 -3.14 8.01 3.01
N TYR A 198 -3.58 8.04 1.76
CA TYR A 198 -4.96 8.30 1.39
C TYR A 198 -5.93 7.25 1.99
N ILE A 199 -5.62 5.96 1.86
CA ILE A 199 -6.43 4.85 2.40
C ILE A 199 -6.59 4.99 3.93
N PHE A 200 -5.52 5.35 4.62
CA PHE A 200 -5.53 5.58 6.07
C PHE A 200 -6.46 6.75 6.45
N LEU A 201 -6.32 7.91 5.78
CA LEU A 201 -7.16 9.08 6.03
C LEU A 201 -8.64 8.82 5.73
N LEU A 202 -8.93 8.12 4.63
CA LEU A 202 -10.29 7.72 4.27
C LEU A 202 -10.91 6.80 5.31
N THR A 203 -10.11 5.89 5.86
CA THR A 203 -10.54 5.00 6.95
C THR A 203 -10.95 5.79 8.18
N ILE A 204 -10.20 6.84 8.54
CA ILE A 204 -10.54 7.74 9.64
C ILE A 204 -11.87 8.46 9.36
N PHE A 205 -12.08 9.00 8.16
CA PHE A 205 -13.35 9.66 7.81
C PHE A 205 -14.55 8.71 7.93
N CYS A 206 -14.41 7.49 7.43
CA CYS A 206 -15.42 6.46 7.56
C CYS A 206 -15.66 6.04 9.02
N ALA A 207 -14.61 5.95 9.84
CA ALA A 207 -14.72 5.67 11.27
C ALA A 207 -15.53 6.75 12.03
N VAL A 208 -15.34 8.03 11.67
CA VAL A 208 -16.14 9.15 12.21
C VAL A 208 -17.62 9.00 11.83
N ILE A 209 -17.93 8.58 10.60
CA ILE A 209 -19.31 8.36 10.14
C ILE A 209 -19.97 7.16 10.84
N VAL A 210 -19.21 6.09 11.07
CA VAL A 210 -19.72 4.80 11.60
C VAL A 210 -19.84 4.78 13.12
N SER A 211 -18.92 5.44 13.84
CA SER A 211 -18.91 5.43 15.31
C SER A 211 -20.21 5.93 15.99
N PRO A 212 -20.97 6.92 15.49
CA PRO A 212 -22.22 7.36 16.11
C PRO A 212 -23.45 6.51 15.74
N ILE A 213 -23.36 5.50 14.87
CA ILE A 213 -24.55 4.84 14.28
C ILE A 213 -25.54 4.32 15.33
N PHE A 214 -25.06 3.70 16.40
CA PHE A 214 -25.90 3.25 17.52
C PHE A 214 -25.75 4.17 18.74
N SER A 215 -24.53 4.58 19.05
CA SER A 215 -24.22 5.36 20.26
C SER A 215 -24.97 6.70 20.36
N MET A 216 -25.21 7.39 19.23
CA MET A 216 -25.94 8.65 19.20
C MET A 216 -27.43 8.46 19.48
N GLU A 217 -28.01 7.31 19.12
CA GLU A 217 -29.42 7.00 19.39
C GLU A 217 -29.66 6.70 20.86
N TYR A 218 -28.70 6.04 21.50
CA TYR A 218 -28.72 5.84 22.94
C TYR A 218 -28.59 7.17 23.69
N GLN A 219 -27.67 8.03 23.26
CA GLN A 219 -27.44 9.33 23.88
C GLN A 219 -28.66 10.26 23.80
N THR A 220 -29.43 10.18 22.72
CA THR A 220 -30.63 11.00 22.49
C THR A 220 -31.93 10.37 23.02
N GLY A 221 -31.88 9.13 23.53
CA GLY A 221 -33.08 8.38 23.95
C GLY A 221 -33.98 7.91 22.79
N SER A 222 -33.59 8.17 21.54
CA SER A 222 -34.37 7.77 20.36
C SER A 222 -34.47 6.25 20.18
N ASP A 223 -33.50 5.51 20.71
CA ASP A 223 -33.49 4.04 20.65
C ASP A 223 -34.68 3.40 21.38
N ASP A 224 -35.12 3.98 22.51
CA ASP A 224 -36.27 3.47 23.27
C ASP A 224 -37.56 3.52 22.43
N ILE A 225 -37.75 4.61 21.67
CA ILE A 225 -38.88 4.77 20.75
C ILE A 225 -38.78 3.77 19.59
N LEU A 226 -37.59 3.63 19.00
CA LEU A 226 -37.37 2.73 17.85
C LEU A 226 -37.66 1.28 18.21
N ARG A 227 -37.30 0.83 19.42
CA ARG A 227 -37.52 -0.52 19.92
C ARG A 227 -38.99 -0.90 20.12
N CYS A 228 -39.86 0.07 20.35
CA CYS A 228 -41.31 -0.13 20.44
C CYS A 228 -41.94 -0.45 19.08
N THR A 229 -41.23 -0.25 17.97
CA THR A 229 -41.76 -0.52 16.62
C THR A 229 -41.67 -2.01 16.25
N LYS A 230 -42.54 -2.45 15.32
CA LYS A 230 -42.59 -3.85 14.81
C LYS A 230 -41.23 -4.40 14.36
N TYR A 231 -40.33 -3.53 13.88
CA TYR A 231 -39.02 -3.91 13.35
C TYR A 231 -37.83 -3.38 14.17
N GLY A 232 -38.08 -2.84 15.36
CA GLY A 232 -37.11 -2.11 16.20
C GLY A 232 -36.01 -2.92 16.87
N ARG A 233 -35.87 -4.22 16.59
CA ARG A 233 -34.84 -5.09 17.16
C ARG A 233 -33.87 -5.57 16.07
N LEU A 234 -33.80 -6.87 15.82
CA LEU A 234 -32.84 -7.47 14.89
C LEU A 234 -32.89 -6.87 13.49
N ARG A 235 -34.10 -6.66 12.93
CA ARG A 235 -34.24 -6.11 11.57
C ARG A 235 -33.69 -4.68 11.47
N LEU A 236 -33.91 -3.84 12.48
CA LEU A 236 -33.34 -2.50 12.53
C LEU A 236 -31.81 -2.55 12.67
N ALA A 237 -31.28 -3.39 13.56
CA ALA A 237 -29.83 -3.57 13.74
C ALA A 237 -29.13 -3.96 12.43
N VAL A 238 -29.64 -4.99 11.75
CA VAL A 238 -29.11 -5.44 10.45
C VAL A 238 -29.20 -4.34 9.41
N THR A 239 -30.32 -3.60 9.36
CA THR A 239 -30.51 -2.52 8.41
C THR A 239 -29.50 -1.37 8.63
N LYS A 240 -29.24 -1.01 9.89
CA LYS A 240 -28.24 -0.02 10.28
C LYS A 240 -26.83 -0.44 9.87
N ILE A 241 -26.44 -1.66 10.22
CA ILE A 241 -25.16 -2.25 9.85
C ILE A 241 -24.97 -2.20 8.34
N LEU A 242 -25.93 -2.72 7.57
CA LEU A 242 -25.85 -2.73 6.11
C LEU A 242 -25.79 -1.32 5.53
N SER A 243 -26.60 -0.38 6.03
CA SER A 243 -26.58 0.99 5.53
C SER A 243 -25.24 1.69 5.77
N ALA A 244 -24.65 1.51 6.95
CA ALA A 244 -23.35 2.06 7.31
C ALA A 244 -22.24 1.47 6.42
N LEU A 245 -22.17 0.13 6.32
CA LEU A 245 -21.17 -0.56 5.50
C LEU A 245 -21.33 -0.26 4.00
N CYS A 246 -22.56 -0.14 3.49
CA CYS A 246 -22.79 0.24 2.10
C CYS A 246 -22.29 1.66 1.82
N ILE A 247 -22.63 2.64 2.66
CA ILE A 247 -22.20 4.04 2.44
C ILE A 247 -20.68 4.13 2.48
N THR A 248 -20.06 3.63 3.55
CA THR A 248 -18.62 3.76 3.71
C THR A 248 -17.86 2.87 2.74
N GLY A 249 -18.37 1.68 2.42
CA GLY A 249 -17.74 0.77 1.46
C GLY A 249 -17.82 1.26 0.01
N ILE A 250 -18.96 1.81 -0.42
CA ILE A 250 -19.07 2.45 -1.74
C ILE A 250 -18.14 3.65 -1.81
N THR A 251 -18.08 4.47 -0.76
CA THR A 251 -17.17 5.63 -0.71
C THR A 251 -15.72 5.20 -0.83
N PHE A 252 -15.31 4.16 -0.09
CA PHE A 252 -13.95 3.61 -0.13
C PHE A 252 -13.57 3.17 -1.53
N LEU A 253 -14.40 2.32 -2.15
CA LEU A 253 -14.13 1.79 -3.49
C LEU A 253 -14.16 2.88 -4.55
N LEU A 254 -15.16 3.77 -4.52
CA LEU A 254 -15.29 4.86 -5.49
C LEU A 254 -14.08 5.79 -5.44
N CYS A 255 -13.68 6.22 -4.24
CA CYS A 255 -12.52 7.10 -4.09
C CYS A 255 -11.22 6.36 -4.46
N GLY A 256 -11.10 5.06 -4.16
CA GLY A 256 -9.94 4.26 -4.53
C GLY A 256 -9.80 4.07 -6.04
N ILE A 257 -10.92 3.79 -6.72
CA ILE A 257 -10.97 3.71 -8.18
C ILE A 257 -10.59 5.05 -8.80
N ILE A 258 -11.12 6.16 -8.29
CA ILE A 258 -10.75 7.50 -8.78
C ILE A 258 -9.25 7.74 -8.63
N TRP A 259 -8.67 7.36 -7.48
CA TRP A 259 -7.23 7.50 -7.28
C TRP A 259 -6.44 6.71 -8.33
N ILE A 260 -6.77 5.42 -8.54
CA ILE A 260 -6.11 4.56 -9.55
C ILE A 260 -6.24 5.17 -10.96
N LEU A 261 -7.45 5.61 -11.34
CA LEU A 261 -7.69 6.18 -12.67
C LEU A 261 -6.90 7.48 -12.87
N VAL A 262 -6.89 8.38 -11.88
CA VAL A 262 -6.21 9.67 -11.97
C VAL A 262 -4.70 9.47 -11.99
N THR A 263 -4.13 8.66 -11.08
CA THR A 263 -2.70 8.37 -11.04
C THR A 263 -2.22 7.80 -12.39
N ASN A 264 -2.89 6.78 -12.93
CA ASN A 264 -2.51 6.18 -14.21
C ASN A 264 -2.76 7.09 -15.41
N MET A 265 -3.73 8.01 -15.35
CA MET A 265 -3.89 9.03 -16.40
C MET A 265 -2.77 10.06 -16.38
N LEU A 266 -2.26 10.43 -15.19
CA LEU A 266 -1.19 11.41 -15.04
C LEU A 266 0.18 10.84 -15.42
N PHE A 267 0.47 9.61 -14.99
CA PHE A 267 1.75 8.94 -15.24
C PHE A 267 1.78 8.06 -16.50
N GLY A 268 0.64 7.87 -17.16
CA GLY A 268 0.50 7.03 -18.35
C GLY A 268 0.23 5.57 -18.03
N TRP A 269 -0.76 4.99 -18.71
CA TRP A 269 -1.20 3.62 -18.49
C TRP A 269 -0.15 2.55 -18.78
N GLU A 270 0.89 2.87 -19.57
CA GLU A 270 1.97 1.92 -19.85
C GLU A 270 2.79 1.56 -18.61
N SER A 271 2.93 2.48 -17.65
CA SER A 271 3.68 2.21 -16.41
C SER A 271 3.04 1.13 -15.55
N THR A 272 1.75 0.81 -15.75
CA THR A 272 1.08 -0.29 -15.05
C THR A 272 1.71 -1.65 -15.33
N LYS A 273 2.42 -1.80 -16.44
CA LYS A 273 3.09 -3.04 -16.84
C LYS A 273 4.42 -3.28 -16.12
N THR A 274 4.97 -2.25 -15.45
CA THR A 274 6.22 -2.36 -14.71
C THR A 274 6.11 -3.44 -13.63
N SER A 275 7.08 -4.35 -13.56
CA SER A 275 7.10 -5.39 -12.53
C SER A 275 7.34 -4.77 -11.15
N MET A 276 6.62 -5.21 -10.12
CA MET A 276 6.79 -4.75 -8.74
C MET A 276 8.26 -4.83 -8.28
N GLN A 277 9.00 -5.84 -8.76
CA GLN A 277 10.40 -6.08 -8.47
C GLN A 277 11.34 -4.94 -8.93
N MET A 278 10.96 -4.20 -9.98
CA MET A 278 11.73 -3.06 -10.46
C MET A 278 11.58 -1.83 -9.58
N ILE A 279 10.42 -1.66 -8.93
CA ILE A 279 10.09 -0.46 -8.15
C ILE A 279 10.50 -0.62 -6.69
N PHE A 280 10.21 -1.76 -6.07
CA PHE A 280 10.40 -1.94 -4.63
C PHE A 280 11.68 -2.70 -4.29
N SER A 281 11.81 -3.93 -4.77
CA SER A 281 12.96 -4.78 -4.51
C SER A 281 12.95 -5.98 -5.45
N ALA A 282 14.11 -6.34 -5.99
CA ALA A 282 14.27 -7.52 -6.84
C ALA A 282 13.88 -8.82 -6.11
N SER A 283 13.90 -8.81 -4.78
CA SER A 283 13.54 -9.92 -3.89
C SER A 283 12.03 -9.96 -3.53
N SER A 284 11.21 -9.05 -4.04
CA SER A 284 9.76 -9.03 -3.78
C SER A 284 9.08 -10.32 -4.25
N LEU A 285 8.29 -10.94 -3.37
CA LEU A 285 7.64 -12.24 -3.62
C LEU A 285 6.42 -12.19 -4.57
N PRO A 286 5.54 -11.17 -4.52
CA PRO A 286 4.36 -11.15 -5.38
C PRO A 286 4.73 -11.03 -6.84
N ALA A 287 4.25 -11.97 -7.65
CA ALA A 287 4.32 -11.90 -9.12
C ALA A 287 3.24 -10.95 -9.64
N LEU A 288 3.40 -9.65 -9.35
CA LEU A 288 2.45 -8.60 -9.71
C LEU A 288 3.16 -7.54 -10.56
N ASN A 289 2.47 -7.04 -11.57
CA ASN A 289 2.82 -5.75 -12.16
C ASN A 289 2.22 -4.60 -11.33
N MET A 290 2.60 -3.37 -11.67
CA MET A 290 2.21 -2.17 -10.94
C MET A 290 0.68 -1.96 -10.94
N GLY A 291 0.01 -2.19 -12.06
CA GLY A 291 -1.45 -2.06 -12.13
C GLY A 291 -2.17 -3.11 -11.27
N GLU A 292 -1.72 -4.36 -11.32
CA GLU A 292 -2.24 -5.42 -10.44
C GLU A 292 -1.99 -5.10 -8.97
N LEU A 293 -0.82 -4.57 -8.63
CA LEU A 293 -0.48 -4.17 -7.27
C LEU A 293 -1.42 -3.07 -6.74
N GLU A 294 -1.72 -2.04 -7.54
CA GLU A 294 -2.67 -0.98 -7.17
C GLU A 294 -4.05 -1.54 -6.82
N TRP A 295 -4.57 -2.48 -7.63
CA TRP A 295 -5.85 -3.12 -7.41
C TRP A 295 -5.84 -4.10 -6.25
N VAL A 296 -4.79 -4.92 -6.11
CA VAL A 296 -4.62 -5.86 -5.00
C VAL A 296 -4.51 -5.09 -3.68
N ASN A 297 -3.75 -3.99 -3.65
CA ASN A 297 -3.65 -3.13 -2.48
C ASN A 297 -5.03 -2.51 -2.15
N LEU A 298 -5.74 -1.96 -3.14
CA LEU A 298 -7.08 -1.39 -2.92
C LEU A 298 -8.07 -2.42 -2.37
N LEU A 299 -8.17 -3.60 -3.00
CA LEU A 299 -9.14 -4.63 -2.62
C LEU A 299 -8.75 -5.33 -1.30
N GLY A 300 -7.47 -5.57 -1.07
CA GLY A 300 -6.97 -6.11 0.18
C GLY A 300 -7.17 -5.13 1.34
N SER A 301 -6.84 -3.85 1.15
CA SER A 301 -7.15 -2.79 2.12
C SER A 301 -8.65 -2.62 2.32
N PHE A 302 -9.49 -2.85 1.32
CA PHE A 302 -10.95 -2.84 1.47
C PHE A 302 -11.44 -3.94 2.42
N LEU A 303 -10.88 -5.15 2.33
CA LEU A 303 -11.21 -6.23 3.26
C LEU A 303 -10.79 -5.89 4.70
N LEU A 304 -9.56 -5.38 4.87
CA LEU A 304 -9.06 -4.91 6.15
C LEU A 304 -9.93 -3.78 6.71
N PHE A 305 -10.32 -2.82 5.86
CA PHE A 305 -11.21 -1.72 6.17
C PHE A 305 -12.56 -2.20 6.68
N LEU A 306 -13.18 -3.17 6.02
CA LEU A 306 -14.45 -3.76 6.46
C LEU A 306 -14.32 -4.43 7.84
N SER A 307 -13.19 -5.08 8.13
CA SER A 307 -12.96 -5.66 9.46
C SER A 307 -12.91 -4.58 10.56
N LEU A 308 -12.26 -3.45 10.30
CA LEU A 308 -12.19 -2.32 11.23
C LEU A 308 -13.55 -1.61 11.37
N MET A 309 -14.26 -1.38 10.27
CA MET A 309 -15.63 -0.83 10.32
C MET A 309 -16.57 -1.73 11.13
N SER A 310 -16.41 -3.05 11.02
CA SER A 310 -17.17 -4.02 11.82
C SER A 310 -16.85 -3.91 13.31
N LEU A 311 -15.57 -3.69 13.67
CA LEU A 311 -15.17 -3.44 15.06
C LEU A 311 -15.80 -2.13 15.59
N ILE A 312 -15.75 -1.06 14.80
CA ILE A 312 -16.31 0.24 15.19
C ILE A 312 -17.83 0.17 15.36
N LEU A 313 -18.54 -0.55 14.48
CA LEU A 313 -19.98 -0.82 14.64
C LEU A 313 -20.26 -1.58 15.94
N PHE A 314 -19.45 -2.59 16.25
CA PHE A 314 -19.58 -3.36 17.49
C PHE A 314 -19.41 -2.48 18.73
N LEU A 315 -18.37 -1.63 18.74
CA LEU A 315 -18.13 -0.66 19.80
C LEU A 315 -19.28 0.35 19.92
N SER A 316 -19.76 0.88 18.79
CA SER A 316 -20.91 1.79 18.73
C SER A 316 -22.16 1.17 19.37
N ALA A 317 -22.43 -0.12 19.11
CA ALA A 317 -23.57 -0.82 19.70
C ALA A 317 -23.46 -1.05 21.22
N ARG A 318 -22.23 -1.09 21.76
CA ARG A 318 -21.96 -1.30 23.20
C ARG A 318 -21.92 0.01 23.99
N ILE A 319 -21.33 1.06 23.43
CA ILE A 319 -21.07 2.32 24.12
C ILE A 319 -22.30 3.23 24.05
N LYS A 320 -22.73 3.80 25.20
CA LYS A 320 -23.93 4.68 25.28
C LYS A 320 -23.70 6.11 24.80
N ASN A 321 -22.45 6.58 24.87
CA ASN A 321 -22.08 7.96 24.59
C ASN A 321 -21.36 8.05 23.25
N ALA A 322 -21.84 8.92 22.34
CA ALA A 322 -21.27 9.02 20.99
C ALA A 322 -19.82 9.54 20.99
N ALA A 323 -19.45 10.43 21.92
CA ALA A 323 -18.08 10.92 22.03
C ALA A 323 -17.12 9.82 22.49
N ILE A 324 -17.52 8.97 23.44
CA ILE A 324 -16.71 7.82 23.87
C ILE A 324 -16.59 6.78 22.75
N ALA A 325 -17.66 6.55 22.00
CA ALA A 325 -17.63 5.64 20.85
C ALA A 325 -16.68 6.15 19.75
N LEU A 326 -16.68 7.45 19.48
CA LEU A 326 -15.76 8.09 18.56
C LEU A 326 -14.31 8.00 19.04
N ALA A 327 -14.05 8.29 20.31
CA ALA A 327 -12.70 8.17 20.89
C ALA A 327 -12.16 6.74 20.78
N ALA A 328 -13.00 5.74 21.07
CA ALA A 328 -12.64 4.33 20.89
C ALA A 328 -12.36 4.00 19.42
N ALA A 329 -13.19 4.49 18.48
CA ALA A 329 -12.95 4.28 17.05
C ALA A 329 -11.61 4.86 16.59
N MET A 330 -11.29 6.09 17.00
CA MET A 330 -10.01 6.74 16.68
C MET A 330 -8.82 5.98 17.27
N PHE A 331 -8.95 5.50 18.52
CA PHE A 331 -7.93 4.66 19.15
C PHE A 331 -7.64 3.42 18.30
N PHE A 332 -8.66 2.68 17.86
CA PHE A 332 -8.46 1.48 17.04
C PHE A 332 -8.00 1.76 15.61
N CYS A 333 -8.27 2.94 15.04
CA CYS A 333 -7.66 3.35 13.78
C CYS A 333 -6.14 3.55 13.90
N ILE A 334 -5.66 4.09 15.02
CA ILE A 334 -4.24 4.44 15.22
C ILE A 334 -3.45 3.30 15.89
N LEU A 335 -4.13 2.43 16.66
CA LEU A 335 -3.52 1.35 17.42
C LEU A 335 -2.55 0.47 16.60
N PRO A 336 -2.88 0.04 15.36
CA PRO A 336 -1.94 -0.76 14.57
C PRO A 336 -0.61 -0.04 14.28
N VAL A 337 -0.64 1.27 14.06
CA VAL A 337 0.56 2.09 13.85
C VAL A 337 1.39 2.17 15.13
N ILE A 338 0.74 2.34 16.28
CA ILE A 338 1.41 2.38 17.59
C ILE A 338 2.10 1.04 17.88
N ILE A 339 1.44 -0.07 17.59
CA ILE A 339 2.00 -1.42 17.77
C ILE A 339 3.20 -1.62 16.86
N TYR A 340 3.10 -1.20 15.59
CA TYR A 340 4.20 -1.29 14.64
C TYR A 340 5.48 -0.59 15.15
N ILE A 341 5.32 0.60 15.72
CA ILE A 341 6.46 1.43 16.18
C ILE A 341 6.97 1.00 17.55
N GLY A 342 6.08 0.59 18.46
CA GLY A 342 6.39 0.44 19.88
C GLY A 342 6.57 -0.99 20.38
N ALA A 343 6.07 -2.00 19.66
CA ALA A 343 6.14 -3.40 20.11
C ALA A 343 7.39 -4.11 19.56
N PRO A 344 7.93 -5.11 20.27
CA PRO A 344 8.95 -6.01 19.72
C PRO A 344 8.48 -6.65 18.42
N GLU A 345 9.38 -6.83 17.47
CA GLU A 345 9.09 -7.26 16.08
C GLU A 345 8.15 -8.47 15.99
N VAL A 346 8.47 -9.57 16.70
CA VAL A 346 7.65 -10.78 16.71
C VAL A 346 6.23 -10.51 17.20
N LEU A 347 6.09 -9.76 18.31
CA LEU A 347 4.77 -9.42 18.87
C LEU A 347 4.01 -8.50 17.91
N SER A 348 4.71 -7.54 17.33
CA SER A 348 4.17 -6.59 16.36
C SER A 348 3.58 -7.31 15.15
N ASN A 349 4.33 -8.24 14.55
CA ASN A 349 3.90 -9.01 13.38
C ASN A 349 2.64 -9.84 13.65
N TRP A 350 2.57 -10.51 14.81
CA TRP A 350 1.36 -11.24 15.22
C TRP A 350 0.15 -10.32 15.43
N LEU A 351 0.34 -9.21 16.15
CA LEU A 351 -0.75 -8.30 16.47
C LEU A 351 -1.28 -7.61 15.21
N GLN A 352 -0.42 -7.21 14.29
CA GLN A 352 -0.83 -6.63 13.01
C GLN A 352 -1.65 -7.61 12.16
N CYS A 353 -1.30 -8.90 12.17
CA CYS A 353 -2.08 -9.91 11.47
C CYS A 353 -3.46 -10.15 12.10
N LEU A 354 -3.56 -10.10 13.43
CA LEU A 354 -4.77 -10.48 14.15
C LEU A 354 -5.73 -9.31 14.42
N LEU A 355 -5.26 -8.06 14.42
CA LEU A 355 -6.11 -6.91 14.70
C LEU A 355 -7.02 -6.55 13.51
N PRO A 356 -8.31 -6.23 13.75
CA PRO A 356 -9.16 -5.67 12.71
C PRO A 356 -8.55 -4.38 12.14
N GLY A 357 -8.31 -4.35 10.83
CA GLY A 357 -7.63 -3.24 10.15
C GLY A 357 -6.13 -3.13 10.45
N GLY A 358 -5.49 -4.20 10.91
CA GLY A 358 -4.09 -4.19 11.37
C GLY A 358 -3.04 -3.78 10.33
N ALA A 359 -3.40 -3.75 9.03
CA ALA A 359 -2.52 -3.32 7.94
C ALA A 359 -3.09 -2.16 7.09
N ILE A 360 -3.92 -1.30 7.68
CA ILE A 360 -4.42 -0.06 7.04
C ILE A 360 -3.53 1.16 7.33
N GLY A 361 -2.66 1.06 8.33
CA GLY A 361 -1.83 2.18 8.77
C GLY A 361 -0.74 2.55 7.77
N LEU A 362 0.10 3.51 8.13
CA LEU A 362 1.14 4.05 7.26
C LEU A 362 2.29 3.04 7.07
N ASN A 363 3.21 2.97 8.02
CA ASN A 363 4.39 2.10 7.93
C ASN A 363 4.06 0.61 8.04
N ASN A 364 2.87 0.26 8.55
CA ASN A 364 2.36 -1.10 8.64
C ASN A 364 1.33 -1.43 7.55
N SER A 365 1.30 -0.68 6.45
CA SER A 365 0.33 -0.88 5.38
C SER A 365 0.42 -2.25 4.73
N LEU A 366 -0.67 -2.69 4.11
CA LEU A 366 -0.71 -3.89 3.28
C LEU A 366 0.34 -3.86 2.17
N LEU A 367 0.55 -2.70 1.54
CA LEU A 367 1.60 -2.51 0.53
C LEU A 367 2.97 -2.94 1.07
N TYR A 368 3.37 -2.41 2.24
CA TYR A 368 4.65 -2.76 2.83
C TYR A 368 4.69 -4.19 3.35
N ALA A 369 3.55 -4.74 3.81
CA ALA A 369 3.47 -6.16 4.13
C ALA A 369 3.71 -7.05 2.90
N MET A 370 3.28 -6.62 1.71
CA MET A 370 3.52 -7.33 0.44
C MET A 370 4.96 -7.22 -0.06
N THR A 371 5.70 -6.17 0.31
CA THR A 371 7.13 -6.01 -0.05
C THR A 371 8.07 -6.71 0.94
N LYS A 372 7.60 -6.99 2.17
CA LYS A 372 8.41 -7.63 3.22
C LYS A 372 8.36 -9.16 3.17
N LEU A 373 9.41 -9.77 3.72
CA LEU A 373 9.63 -11.21 3.77
C LEU A 373 9.23 -11.82 5.13
N ASP A 374 8.17 -11.30 5.74
CA ASP A 374 7.71 -11.70 7.07
C ASP A 374 6.88 -13.01 7.02
N PHE A 375 7.40 -14.07 7.64
CA PHE A 375 6.69 -15.33 7.83
C PHE A 375 6.37 -15.57 9.32
N LEU A 376 5.15 -16.04 9.59
CA LEU A 376 4.72 -16.41 10.94
C LEU A 376 4.65 -17.93 11.08
N HIS A 377 5.09 -18.43 12.23
CA HIS A 377 5.13 -19.87 12.52
C HIS A 377 3.94 -20.31 13.39
N LEU A 378 3.08 -21.16 12.82
CA LEU A 378 2.03 -21.89 13.53
C LEU A 378 2.49 -23.33 13.74
N GLY A 379 3.25 -23.56 14.82
CA GLY A 379 3.93 -24.85 15.03
C GLY A 379 4.99 -25.06 13.95
N SER A 380 4.85 -26.12 13.14
CA SER A 380 5.74 -26.40 12.01
C SER A 380 5.35 -25.68 10.71
N LEU A 381 4.20 -24.99 10.67
CA LEU A 381 3.72 -24.31 9.48
C LEU A 381 4.24 -22.87 9.43
N SER A 382 5.07 -22.57 8.44
CA SER A 382 5.39 -21.20 8.03
C SER A 382 4.28 -20.60 7.13
N VAL A 383 3.73 -19.45 7.49
CA VAL A 383 2.66 -18.78 6.74
C VAL A 383 3.06 -17.34 6.49
N TRP A 384 3.00 -16.90 5.24
CA TRP A 384 3.27 -15.51 4.89
C TRP A 384 2.25 -14.58 5.56
N ASN A 385 2.72 -13.51 6.18
CA ASN A 385 1.91 -12.60 7.00
C ASN A 385 0.68 -12.05 6.27
N VAL A 386 0.81 -11.69 4.99
CA VAL A 386 -0.28 -11.14 4.16
C VAL A 386 -1.45 -12.13 4.05
N HIS A 387 -1.19 -13.43 3.90
CA HIS A 387 -2.25 -14.43 3.85
C HIS A 387 -3.00 -14.53 5.18
N LEU A 388 -2.28 -14.47 6.30
CA LEU A 388 -2.87 -14.51 7.62
C LEU A 388 -3.73 -13.26 7.90
N MET A 389 -3.26 -12.08 7.48
CA MET A 389 -4.01 -10.82 7.56
C MET A 389 -5.38 -10.92 6.88
N PHE A 390 -5.43 -11.47 5.66
CA PHE A 390 -6.70 -11.64 4.94
C PHE A 390 -7.62 -12.66 5.60
N ILE A 391 -7.08 -13.79 6.08
CA ILE A 391 -7.86 -14.81 6.79
C ILE A 391 -8.45 -14.23 8.08
N ALA A 392 -7.65 -13.53 8.88
CA ALA A 392 -8.08 -12.91 10.13
C ALA A 392 -9.17 -11.85 9.87
N ALA A 393 -8.97 -10.97 8.88
CA ALA A 393 -9.97 -9.96 8.50
C ALA A 393 -11.30 -10.61 8.07
N ALA A 394 -11.24 -11.67 7.24
CA ALA A 394 -12.42 -12.39 6.77
C ALA A 394 -13.19 -13.06 7.92
N ILE A 395 -12.52 -13.52 8.98
CA ILE A 395 -13.15 -14.08 10.18
C ILE A 395 -13.74 -12.97 11.06
N TRP A 396 -13.03 -11.86 11.25
CA TRP A 396 -13.47 -10.78 12.13
C TRP A 396 -14.74 -10.10 11.66
N ILE A 397 -14.92 -9.93 10.36
CA ILE A 397 -16.12 -9.29 9.78
C ILE A 397 -17.41 -9.96 10.29
N PRO A 398 -17.70 -11.24 10.00
CA PRO A 398 -18.95 -11.87 10.46
C PRO A 398 -19.06 -11.92 11.98
N VAL A 399 -17.96 -12.21 12.70
CA VAL A 399 -17.95 -12.29 14.17
C VAL A 399 -18.39 -10.96 14.80
N LEU A 400 -17.81 -9.84 14.36
CA LEU A 400 -18.09 -8.52 14.91
C LEU A 400 -19.47 -8.00 14.49
N LEU A 401 -19.91 -8.29 13.26
CA LEU A 401 -21.25 -7.89 12.80
C LEU A 401 -22.36 -8.66 13.52
N ILE A 402 -22.20 -9.97 13.72
CA ILE A 402 -23.12 -10.77 14.53
C ILE A 402 -23.09 -10.27 15.99
N GLY A 403 -21.90 -10.01 16.53
CA GLY A 403 -21.73 -9.43 17.86
C GLY A 403 -22.43 -8.07 18.01
N THR A 404 -22.42 -7.24 16.96
CA THR A 404 -23.09 -5.93 16.91
C THR A 404 -24.59 -6.12 17.01
N ALA A 405 -25.17 -6.95 16.14
CA ALA A 405 -26.60 -7.22 16.13
C ALA A 405 -27.08 -7.84 17.46
N TRP A 406 -26.31 -8.79 18.01
CA TRP A 406 -26.58 -9.42 19.29
C TRP A 406 -26.54 -8.41 20.45
N SER A 407 -25.51 -7.57 20.50
CA SER A 407 -25.35 -6.51 21.51
C SER A 407 -26.51 -5.53 21.49
N TYR A 408 -26.93 -5.11 20.29
CA TYR A 408 -28.10 -4.26 20.12
C TYR A 408 -29.37 -4.94 20.64
N CYS A 409 -29.62 -6.19 20.25
CA CYS A 409 -30.87 -6.90 20.59
C CYS A 409 -31.01 -7.24 22.07
N ARG A 410 -29.91 -7.54 22.78
CA ARG A 410 -29.93 -7.96 24.18
C ARG A 410 -29.88 -6.83 25.19
N ARG A 411 -29.66 -5.60 24.76
CA ARG A 411 -29.67 -4.45 25.68
C ARG A 411 -31.06 -4.34 26.32
N SER A 412 -31.18 -4.62 27.61
CA SER A 412 -32.38 -4.27 28.38
C SER A 412 -32.40 -2.75 28.60
N MET A 413 -33.60 -2.16 28.65
CA MET A 413 -33.79 -0.78 29.11
C MET A 413 -33.11 -0.56 30.46
#